data_AF-A0A423Q154-F1
#
_entry.id   AF-A0A423Q154-F1
#
_cell.length_a   1.000
_cell.length_b   1.000
_cell.length_c   1.000
_cell.angle_alpha   90.00
_cell.angle_beta   90.00
_cell.angle_gamma   90.00
#
_symmetry.space_group_name_H-M   'P 1'
#
loop_
_entity.id
_entity.type
_entity.pdbx_description
1 polymer ?
#
loop_
_entity_poly.entity_id
_entity_poly.type
_entity_poly.pdbx_seq_one_letter_code
_entity_poly.pdbx_strand_id
1 'polypeptide(L)' 'MAGNVIDRAFYVAEARTTPGGQRITEHASGRFDDADEARQACIAMRHAEPERSLHCVEVTSYD' A
#
# COMPACT_ATOMS: atom_id res chain seq x y z
N MET A 1 -22.56 14.14 0.67
CA MET A 1 -22.85 13.06 1.64
C MET A 1 -21.67 12.11 1.59
N ALA A 2 -20.97 11.90 2.70
CA ALA A 2 -19.93 10.87 2.73
C ALA A 2 -20.64 9.51 2.85
N GLY A 3 -20.36 8.58 1.93
CA GLY A 3 -20.89 7.21 1.99
C GLY A 3 -20.45 6.51 3.26
N ASN A 4 -21.17 5.47 3.67
CA ASN A 4 -20.76 4.68 4.83
C ASN A 4 -19.52 3.87 4.47
N VAL A 5 -18.53 3.83 5.37
CA VAL A 5 -17.35 2.98 5.20
C VAL A 5 -17.78 1.52 5.33
N ILE A 6 -17.53 0.72 4.29
CA ILE A 6 -17.81 -0.71 4.26
C ILE A 6 -16.59 -1.51 4.70
N ASP A 7 -15.39 -1.08 4.30
CA ASP A 7 -14.17 -1.85 4.51
C ASP A 7 -12.95 -0.92 4.61
N ARG A 8 -12.00 -1.28 5.47
CA ARG A 8 -10.72 -0.58 5.63
C ARG A 8 -9.61 -1.61 5.64
N ALA A 9 -8.67 -1.46 4.72
CA ALA A 9 -7.55 -2.37 4.58
C ALA A 9 -6.25 -1.60 4.33
N PHE A 10 -5.14 -2.20 4.76
CA PHE A 10 -3.81 -1.66 4.61
C PHE A 10 -2.99 -2.53 3.65
N TYR A 11 -2.12 -1.91 2.87
CA TYR A 11 -1.28 -2.59 1.90
C TYR A 11 0.13 -2.00 1.90
N VAL A 12 1.13 -2.81 1.60
CA VAL A 12 2.43 -2.32 1.16
C VAL A 12 2.39 -2.18 -0.35
N ALA A 13 2.68 -0.99 -0.86
CA ALA A 13 2.64 -0.66 -2.26
C ALA A 13 3.95 -0.05 -2.74
N GLU A 14 4.26 -0.24 -4.01
CA GLU A 14 5.41 0.32 -4.69
C GLU A 14 4.94 1.31 -5.75
N ALA A 15 5.51 2.51 -5.73
CA ALA A 15 5.22 3.51 -6.75
C ALA A 15 6.34 3.52 -7.79
N ARG A 16 6.00 3.30 -9.05
CA ARG A 16 6.92 3.42 -10.18
C ARG A 16 6.37 4.38 -11.25
N THR A 17 7.26 5.05 -11.94
CA THR A 17 6.90 5.91 -13.08
C THR A 17 7.16 5.14 -14.37
N THR A 18 6.14 5.03 -15.20
CA THR A 18 6.26 4.43 -16.53
C THR A 18 7.04 5.33 -17.49
N PRO A 19 7.54 4.80 -18.62
CA PRO A 19 8.20 5.61 -19.64
C PRO A 19 7.35 6.78 -20.18
N GLY A 20 6.01 6.67 -20.11
CA GLY A 20 5.08 7.74 -20.49
C GLY A 20 4.86 8.81 -19.41
N GLY A 21 5.59 8.75 -18.28
CA GLY A 21 5.45 9.70 -17.17
C GLY A 21 4.28 9.42 -16.22
N GLN A 22 3.49 8.38 -16.47
CA GLN A 22 2.40 7.98 -15.58
C GLN A 22 2.96 7.27 -14.35
N ARG A 23 2.57 7.73 -13.16
CA ARG A 23 2.85 7.05 -11.90
C ARG A 23 1.84 5.91 -11.69
N ILE A 24 2.34 4.71 -11.48
CA ILE A 24 1.57 3.52 -11.15
C ILE A 24 1.93 3.09 -9.72
N THR A 25 0.92 2.72 -8.95
CA THR A 25 1.08 2.12 -7.63
C THR A 25 0.73 0.63 -7.75
N GLU A 26 1.70 -0.23 -7.52
CA GLU A 26 1.52 -1.69 -7.52
C GLU A 26 1.52 -2.23 -6.09
N HIS A 27 0.68 -3.22 -5.81
CA HIS A 27 0.69 -3.87 -4.51
C HIS A 27 1.92 -4.77 -4.40
N ALA A 28 2.78 -4.48 -3.43
CA ALA A 28 3.98 -5.25 -3.15
C ALA A 28 3.72 -6.42 -2.19
N SER A 29 2.60 -6.38 -1.46
CA SER A 29 2.17 -7.43 -0.51
C SER A 29 0.64 -7.55 -0.46
N GLY A 30 0.18 -8.58 0.25
CA GLY A 30 -1.24 -8.85 0.46
C GLY A 30 -1.98 -7.81 1.31
N ARG A 31 -3.28 -8.02 1.46
CA ARG A 31 -4.17 -7.22 2.31
C ARG A 31 -3.84 -7.45 3.79
N PHE A 32 -3.76 -6.37 4.56
CA PHE A 32 -3.70 -6.40 6.02
C PHE A 32 -4.94 -5.70 6.61
N ASP A 33 -5.46 -6.23 7.71
CA ASP A 33 -6.57 -5.60 8.44
C ASP A 33 -6.08 -4.70 9.59
N ASP A 34 -4.77 -4.75 9.90
CA ASP A 34 -4.12 -3.92 10.92
C ASP A 34 -3.01 -3.02 10.32
N ALA A 35 -2.98 -1.77 10.77
CA ALA A 35 -2.06 -0.76 10.25
C ALA A 35 -0.61 -1.01 10.70
N ASP A 36 -0.41 -1.51 11.91
CA ASP A 36 0.91 -1.76 12.47
C ASP A 36 1.51 -3.03 11.87
N GLU A 37 0.69 -4.04 11.58
CA GLU A 37 1.12 -5.22 10.82
C GLU A 37 1.62 -4.84 9.41
N ALA A 38 0.85 -4.03 8.67
CA ALA A 38 1.27 -3.53 7.36
C ALA A 38 2.57 -2.71 7.43
N ARG A 39 2.74 -1.89 8.48
CA ARG A 39 3.97 -1.14 8.72
C ARG A 39 5.16 -2.05 8.98
N GLN A 40 5.00 -3.06 9.83
CA GLN A 40 6.05 -4.03 10.13
C GLN A 40 6.45 -4.80 8.86
N ALA A 41 5.48 -5.24 8.06
CA ALA A 41 5.74 -5.88 6.77
C ALA A 41 6.52 -4.94 5.82
N CYS A 42 6.12 -3.67 5.70
CA CYS A 42 6.83 -2.69 4.89
C CYS A 42 8.27 -2.48 5.35
N ILE A 43 8.52 -2.41 6.67
CA ILE A 43 9.87 -2.29 7.23
C ILE A 43 10.69 -3.52 6.89
N ALA A 44 10.16 -4.73 7.13
CA ALA A 44 10.84 -5.97 6.82
C ALA A 44 11.21 -6.09 5.34
N MET A 45 10.29 -5.72 4.43
CA MET A 45 10.54 -5.73 2.99
C MET A 45 11.57 -4.68 2.57
N ARG A 46 11.54 -3.47 3.14
CA ARG A 46 12.57 -2.45 2.89
C ARG A 46 13.96 -2.90 3.34
N HIS A 47 14.04 -3.69 4.42
CA HIS A 47 15.31 -4.27 4.85
C HIS A 47 15.80 -5.38 3.92
N ALA A 48 14.90 -6.22 3.41
CA ALA A 48 15.23 -7.29 2.48
C ALA A 48 15.60 -6.77 1.08
N GLU A 49 14.93 -5.70 0.62
CA GLU A 49 15.03 -5.14 -0.72
C GLU A 49 15.11 -3.60 -0.66
N PRO A 50 16.26 -3.04 -0.24
CA PRO A 50 16.40 -1.60 0.04
C PRO A 50 16.27 -0.70 -1.20
N GLU A 51 16.42 -1.25 -2.40
CA GLU A 51 16.28 -0.51 -3.65
C GLU A 51 14.82 -0.26 -4.04
N ARG A 52 13.87 -0.97 -3.41
CA ARG A 52 12.44 -0.83 -3.69
C ARG A 52 11.84 0.36 -2.96
N SER A 53 11.06 1.17 -3.68
CA SER A 53 10.37 2.33 -3.09
C SER A 53 9.01 1.92 -2.53
N LEU A 54 9.04 1.15 -1.44
CA LEU A 54 7.85 0.62 -0.77
C LEU A 54 7.23 1.66 0.16
N HIS A 55 5.90 1.72 0.23
CA HIS A 55 5.12 2.62 1.11
C HIS A 55 3.89 1.88 1.65
N CYS A 56 3.43 2.26 2.84
CA CYS A 56 2.16 1.77 3.37
C CYS A 56 1.01 2.65 2.85
N VAL A 57 -0.06 2.04 2.37
CA VAL A 57 -1.27 2.73 1.93
C VAL A 57 -2.48 2.16 2.65
N GLU A 58 -3.42 3.04 2.97
CA GLU A 58 -4.73 2.70 3.49
C GLU A 58 -5.76 2.83 2.37
N VAL A 59 -6.58 1.80 2.20
CA VAL A 59 -7.68 1.78 1.25
C VAL A 59 -8.98 1.66 2.04
N THR A 60 -9.83 2.66 1.89
CA THR A 60 -11.15 2.71 2.51
C THR A 60 -12.20 2.59 1.42
N SER A 61 -13.05 1.57 1.53
CA SER A 61 -14.17 1.32 0.61
C SER A 61 -15.44 1.90 1.19
N TYR A 62 -16.26 2.51 0.32
CA TYR A 62 -17.53 3.13 0.69
C TYR A 62 -18.66 2.48 -0.10
N ASP A 63 -19.86 2.50 0.48
CA ASP A 63 -21.16 2.24 -0.19
C ASP A 63 -21.45 3.24 -1.31
#